data_AF-A0A9D6YCA1-F1
#
_entry.id   AF-A0A9D6YCA1-F1
#
_cell.length_a   1.000
_cell.length_b   1.000
_cell.length_c   1.000
_cell.angle_alpha   90.00
_cell.angle_beta   90.00
_cell.angle_gamma   90.00
#
_symmetry.space_group_name_H-M   'P 1'
#
loop_
_entity.id
_entity.type
_entity.pdbx_description
1 polymer ?
#
loop_
_entity_poly.entity_id
_entity_poly.type
_entity_poly.pdbx_seq_one_letter_code
_entity_poly.pdbx_strand_id
1 'polypeptide(L)'
;MREPRGYAHGVLLIALLGSAAGVSPVFPAMENKPVVPTDRPVVASGEDKTTSGIDAGTPRFGRPVSYEAFGAVGDGVADDLPAIVAAHAFANAHGLPVKTKPETTYHLGRRALTAIVATDTDWSTSRFVIDDTDVENHRASLFAVRSLLEPVTLSIERLSRDQRHLDVQPPRDCWVRVENNRKRVYIRRGLNQNNGAPQRDCFILRRDGTIEGSIDWDYDTITRVEARPIDERPLVLKGGVFTTTANRMKQDKGYNYWARNIAISRSNTIVAGLTHHVVGETAVGHPYSGFLAVNGCANVTLRDCFVTGHKTYTTIGAAG
;
A
#
# COMPACT_ATOMS: atom_id res chain seq x y z
N MET A 1 -32.97 -64.40 15.18
CA MET A 1 -31.67 -63.88 15.66
C MET A 1 -30.99 -63.19 14.48
N ARG A 2 -30.71 -61.90 14.61
CA ARG A 2 -30.15 -61.01 13.58
C ARG A 2 -28.63 -60.91 13.72
N GLU A 3 -27.97 -60.73 12.57
CA GLU A 3 -26.53 -60.56 12.30
C GLU A 3 -25.76 -59.55 13.18
N PRO A 4 -24.41 -59.60 13.14
CA PRO A 4 -23.59 -58.41 13.20
C PRO A 4 -22.73 -58.20 11.92
N ARG A 5 -23.11 -57.14 11.22
CA ARG A 5 -22.37 -56.12 10.45
C ARG A 5 -20.83 -56.25 10.35
N GLY A 6 -20.37 -56.31 9.09
CA GLY A 6 -19.02 -55.97 8.67
C GLY A 6 -18.76 -54.46 8.57
N TYR A 7 -17.51 -54.08 8.80
CA TYR A 7 -16.98 -52.72 8.66
C TYR A 7 -16.87 -52.35 7.17
N ALA A 8 -17.52 -51.26 6.77
CA ALA A 8 -17.38 -50.64 5.46
C ALA A 8 -16.35 -49.51 5.51
N HIS A 9 -15.46 -49.50 4.52
CA HIS A 9 -14.50 -48.43 4.24
C HIS A 9 -15.19 -47.08 3.98
N GLY A 10 -14.88 -46.08 4.80
CA GLY A 10 -15.19 -44.68 4.55
C GLY A 10 -13.95 -43.96 4.03
N VAL A 11 -13.94 -43.65 2.74
CA VAL A 11 -12.98 -42.76 2.09
C VAL A 11 -13.26 -41.34 2.56
N LEU A 12 -12.36 -40.76 3.37
CA LEU A 12 -12.40 -39.36 3.76
C LEU A 12 -11.71 -38.53 2.68
N LEU A 13 -12.51 -37.88 1.84
CA LEU A 13 -12.06 -36.88 0.88
C LEU A 13 -11.70 -35.59 1.64
N ILE A 14 -10.41 -35.37 1.92
CA ILE A 14 -9.92 -34.11 2.49
C ILE A 14 -9.70 -33.13 1.34
N ALA A 15 -10.60 -32.16 1.21
CA ALA A 15 -10.40 -31.00 0.35
C ALA A 15 -9.36 -30.07 1.00
N LEU A 16 -8.19 -29.95 0.37
CA LEU A 16 -7.16 -28.96 0.67
C LEU A 16 -7.50 -27.64 -0.03
N LEU A 17 -7.96 -26.66 0.74
CA LEU A 17 -7.90 -25.22 0.43
C LEU A 17 -7.07 -24.63 1.58
N GLY A 18 -5.89 -24.07 1.38
CA GLY A 18 -5.58 -22.98 0.45
C GLY A 18 -5.39 -21.71 1.30
N SER A 19 -4.14 -21.31 1.49
CA SER A 19 -3.66 -20.25 2.40
C SER A 19 -4.34 -18.88 2.20
N ALA A 20 -4.70 -18.21 3.31
CA ALA A 20 -5.01 -16.78 3.32
C ALA A 20 -4.02 -16.02 4.22
N ALA A 21 -3.02 -15.41 3.59
CA ALA A 21 -2.48 -14.14 4.05
C ALA A 21 -3.59 -13.09 3.89
N GLY A 22 -3.71 -12.16 4.83
CA GLY A 22 -4.75 -11.13 4.81
C GLY A 22 -4.68 -10.32 3.52
N VAL A 23 -5.68 -10.51 2.67
CA VAL A 23 -5.99 -9.64 1.53
C VAL A 23 -7.12 -8.72 1.98
N SER A 24 -6.99 -7.44 1.71
CA SER A 24 -8.08 -6.46 1.78
C SER A 24 -9.33 -6.99 1.05
N PRO A 25 -10.56 -6.64 1.47
CA PRO A 25 -11.75 -7.11 0.79
C PRO A 25 -11.77 -6.59 -0.66
N VAL A 26 -11.80 -7.52 -1.60
CA VAL A 26 -12.15 -7.28 -3.01
C VAL A 26 -13.66 -7.02 -3.04
N PHE A 27 -14.06 -5.83 -3.52
CA PHE A 27 -15.46 -5.53 -3.82
C PHE A 27 -15.95 -6.46 -4.94
N PRO A 28 -17.12 -7.12 -4.82
CA PRO A 28 -17.70 -7.85 -5.93
C PRO A 28 -18.15 -6.87 -7.03
N ALA A 29 -17.78 -7.19 -8.27
CA ALA A 29 -18.23 -6.49 -9.46
C ALA A 29 -19.77 -6.52 -9.54
N MET A 30 -20.39 -5.34 -9.58
CA MET A 30 -21.81 -5.22 -9.91
C MET A 30 -22.02 -5.60 -11.39
N GLU A 31 -23.05 -6.40 -11.59
CA GLU A 31 -23.50 -6.99 -12.84
C GLU A 31 -23.74 -5.90 -13.92
N ASN A 32 -23.07 -6.06 -15.06
CA ASN A 32 -23.22 -5.17 -16.22
C ASN A 32 -24.63 -5.27 -16.79
N LYS A 33 -25.42 -4.20 -16.64
CA LYS A 33 -26.67 -4.03 -17.41
C LYS A 33 -26.33 -3.81 -18.90
N PRO A 34 -27.13 -4.36 -19.83
CA PRO A 34 -26.86 -4.26 -21.26
C PRO A 34 -26.98 -2.81 -21.76
N VAL A 35 -25.96 -2.36 -22.47
CA VAL A 35 -25.90 -1.06 -23.15
C VAL A 35 -26.79 -1.12 -24.40
N VAL A 36 -27.76 -0.19 -24.47
CA VAL A 36 -28.62 0.01 -25.64
C VAL A 36 -27.80 0.62 -26.78
N PRO A 37 -27.82 0.06 -28.01
CA PRO A 37 -27.09 0.65 -29.14
C PRO A 37 -27.79 1.92 -29.60
N THR A 38 -27.06 3.03 -29.64
CA THR A 38 -27.51 4.25 -30.34
C THR A 38 -26.62 4.47 -31.55
N ASP A 39 -27.03 3.85 -32.66
CA ASP A 39 -26.56 4.24 -33.99
C ASP A 39 -27.18 5.58 -34.38
N ARG A 40 -26.33 6.57 -34.69
CA ARG A 40 -26.56 7.57 -35.76
C ARG A 40 -25.28 8.36 -36.07
N PRO A 41 -25.14 8.85 -37.32
CA PRO A 41 -23.87 8.88 -38.03
C PRO A 41 -23.05 10.15 -37.81
N VAL A 42 -21.74 10.00 -38.03
CA VAL A 42 -20.75 11.07 -38.16
C VAL A 42 -20.98 11.81 -39.48
N VAL A 43 -21.23 13.12 -39.41
CA VAL A 43 -21.08 14.04 -40.54
C VAL A 43 -19.81 14.84 -40.31
N ALA A 44 -18.84 14.68 -41.20
CA ALA A 44 -17.64 15.49 -41.27
C ALA A 44 -17.93 16.78 -42.04
N SER A 45 -17.60 17.94 -41.46
CA SER A 45 -17.34 19.17 -42.22
C SER A 45 -16.66 20.22 -41.34
N GLY A 46 -15.54 20.75 -41.84
CA GLY A 46 -15.24 22.19 -41.72
C GLY A 46 -14.22 22.59 -40.66
N GLU A 47 -13.11 23.15 -41.14
CA GLU A 47 -11.99 23.72 -40.40
C GLU A 47 -12.31 25.04 -39.67
N ASP A 48 -11.47 25.31 -38.66
CA ASP A 48 -10.79 26.58 -38.35
C ASP A 48 -11.18 27.36 -37.08
N LYS A 49 -10.11 27.84 -36.43
CA LYS A 49 -9.93 28.87 -35.39
C LYS A 49 -10.10 28.51 -33.91
N THR A 50 -8.92 28.26 -33.31
CA THR A 50 -8.40 28.93 -32.09
C THR A 50 -9.42 29.33 -31.02
N THR A 51 -9.52 28.51 -29.98
CA THR A 51 -9.73 28.99 -28.61
C THR A 51 -9.15 27.96 -27.64
N SER A 52 -7.90 28.16 -27.23
CA SER A 52 -7.30 27.42 -26.14
C SER A 52 -7.87 27.95 -24.81
N GLY A 53 -8.91 27.31 -24.32
CA GLY A 53 -9.46 27.53 -23.00
C GLY A 53 -9.92 26.20 -22.43
N ILE A 54 -9.09 25.63 -21.55
CA ILE A 54 -9.38 24.89 -20.31
C ILE A 54 -7.99 24.57 -19.75
N ASP A 55 -7.45 25.46 -18.93
CA ASP A 55 -6.32 25.13 -18.06
C ASP A 55 -6.89 25.19 -16.63
N ALA A 56 -7.28 24.01 -16.14
CA ALA A 56 -7.73 23.84 -14.77
C ALA A 56 -6.51 23.97 -13.84
N GLY A 57 -6.19 25.22 -13.48
CA GLY A 57 -5.46 25.61 -12.28
C GLY A 57 -4.30 24.69 -11.85
N THR A 58 -3.30 24.49 -12.73
CA THR A 58 -2.01 23.94 -12.28
C THR A 58 -1.27 25.02 -11.50
N PRO A 59 -0.98 24.85 -10.20
CA PRO A 59 -0.15 25.81 -9.49
C PRO A 59 1.22 25.88 -10.18
N ARG A 60 1.71 27.10 -10.45
CA ARG A 60 3.05 27.31 -10.99
C ARG A 60 4.08 26.96 -9.90
N PHE A 61 4.43 25.68 -9.78
CA PHE A 61 5.48 25.23 -8.89
C PHE A 61 6.84 25.64 -9.45
N GLY A 62 7.79 25.93 -8.54
CA GLY A 62 9.19 26.10 -8.91
C GLY A 62 9.72 24.89 -9.68
N ARG A 63 10.92 25.03 -10.26
CA ARG A 63 11.56 23.93 -11.00
C ARG A 63 11.55 22.65 -10.14
N PRO A 64 11.08 21.50 -10.67
CA PRO A 64 11.09 20.25 -9.93
C PRO A 64 12.50 19.89 -9.44
N VAL A 65 12.55 19.25 -8.28
CA VAL A 65 13.78 18.74 -7.68
C VAL A 65 14.20 17.47 -8.42
N SER A 66 15.45 17.41 -8.88
CA SER A 66 16.03 16.21 -9.46
C SER A 66 17.00 15.55 -8.49
N TYR A 67 17.19 14.24 -8.59
CA TYR A 67 18.10 13.51 -7.71
C TYR A 67 19.57 13.90 -7.94
N GLU A 68 19.94 14.27 -9.17
CA GLU A 68 21.32 14.64 -9.52
C GLU A 68 21.75 15.96 -8.88
N ALA A 69 20.80 16.85 -8.57
CA ALA A 69 21.08 18.07 -7.81
C ALA A 69 21.60 17.77 -6.38
N PHE A 70 21.41 16.54 -5.91
CA PHE A 70 21.84 16.03 -4.61
C PHE A 70 22.94 14.95 -4.73
N GLY A 71 23.53 14.80 -5.92
CA GLY A 71 24.66 13.91 -6.16
C GLY A 71 24.32 12.50 -6.61
N ALA A 72 23.07 12.22 -6.99
CA ALA A 72 22.76 10.93 -7.64
C ALA A 72 23.50 10.82 -8.99
N VAL A 73 24.11 9.67 -9.23
CA VAL A 73 24.85 9.36 -10.45
C VAL A 73 23.92 8.79 -11.51
N GLY A 74 23.03 7.86 -11.13
CA GLY A 74 22.05 7.30 -12.05
C GLY A 74 22.62 6.34 -13.10
N ASP A 75 23.74 5.69 -12.79
CA ASP A 75 24.42 4.69 -13.62
C ASP A 75 23.99 3.24 -13.35
N GLY A 76 23.11 3.03 -12.37
CA GLY A 76 22.62 1.72 -11.92
C GLY A 76 23.62 0.95 -11.06
N VAL A 77 24.72 1.58 -10.65
CA VAL A 77 25.80 0.96 -9.84
C VAL A 77 26.04 1.75 -8.56
N ALA A 78 26.23 3.06 -8.66
CA ALA A 78 26.45 3.93 -7.51
C ALA A 78 25.25 3.88 -6.56
N ASP A 79 25.49 3.89 -5.25
CA ASP A 79 24.42 3.97 -4.27
C ASP A 79 23.79 5.37 -4.28
N ASP A 80 22.68 5.50 -4.99
CA ASP A 80 21.95 6.75 -5.19
C ASP A 80 20.94 7.02 -4.06
N LEU A 81 20.69 6.05 -3.18
CA LEU A 81 19.71 6.18 -2.11
C LEU A 81 19.96 7.40 -1.19
N PRO A 82 21.20 7.74 -0.79
CA PRO A 82 21.46 8.93 0.02
C PRO A 82 21.08 10.24 -0.69
N ALA A 83 21.36 10.35 -1.98
CA ALA A 83 21.01 11.52 -2.79
C ALA A 83 19.49 11.63 -2.96
N ILE A 84 18.81 10.50 -3.19
CA ILE A 84 17.35 10.43 -3.28
C ILE A 84 16.70 10.89 -1.97
N VAL A 85 17.20 10.44 -0.83
CA VAL A 85 16.71 10.86 0.50
C VAL A 85 16.87 12.37 0.69
N ALA A 86 18.04 12.93 0.35
CA ALA A 86 18.30 14.36 0.47
C ALA A 86 17.40 15.19 -0.46
N ALA A 87 17.20 14.74 -1.70
CA ALA A 87 16.33 15.38 -2.67
C ALA A 87 14.87 15.45 -2.19
N HIS A 88 14.35 14.33 -1.67
CA HIS A 88 13.00 14.28 -1.10
C HIS A 88 12.86 15.14 0.16
N ALA A 89 13.86 15.13 1.05
CA ALA A 89 13.86 16.00 2.22
C ALA A 89 13.79 17.48 1.83
N PHE A 90 14.58 17.90 0.84
CA PHE A 90 14.54 19.27 0.31
C PHE A 90 13.19 19.59 -0.35
N ALA A 91 12.70 18.69 -1.21
CA ALA A 91 11.41 18.85 -1.90
C ALA A 91 10.26 19.05 -0.91
N ASN A 92 10.19 18.22 0.14
CA ASN A 92 9.18 18.33 1.18
C ASN A 92 9.29 19.64 1.97
N ALA A 93 10.49 20.06 2.33
CA ALA A 93 10.70 21.31 3.08
C ALA A 93 10.28 22.56 2.30
N HIS A 94 10.33 22.50 0.97
CA HIS A 94 10.03 23.65 0.09
C HIS A 94 8.70 23.51 -0.67
N GLY A 95 7.95 22.42 -0.45
CA GLY A 95 6.72 22.14 -1.18
C GLY A 95 6.93 22.02 -2.70
N LEU A 96 8.08 21.50 -3.13
CA LEU A 96 8.44 21.35 -4.54
C LEU A 96 8.20 19.91 -5.00
N PRO A 97 7.75 19.69 -6.24
CA PRO A 97 7.66 18.34 -6.79
C PRO A 97 9.05 17.76 -7.06
N VAL A 98 9.14 16.43 -7.07
CA VAL A 98 10.32 15.69 -7.51
C VAL A 98 10.10 15.18 -8.93
N LYS A 99 11.12 15.28 -9.79
CA LYS A 99 11.10 14.68 -11.13
C LYS A 99 12.45 14.11 -11.50
N THR A 100 12.46 12.85 -11.93
CA THR A 100 13.68 12.19 -12.40
C THR A 100 13.91 12.41 -13.89
N LYS A 101 15.15 12.15 -14.32
CA LYS A 101 15.50 12.11 -15.74
C LYS A 101 15.02 10.79 -16.36
N PRO A 102 14.27 10.83 -17.48
CA PRO A 102 13.84 9.60 -18.17
C PRO A 102 15.04 8.69 -18.50
N GLU A 103 14.82 7.38 -18.48
CA GLU A 103 15.82 6.33 -18.76
C GLU A 103 17.07 6.28 -17.84
N THR A 104 17.18 7.14 -16.83
CA THR A 104 18.22 7.04 -15.80
C THR A 104 17.97 5.83 -14.90
N THR A 105 19.03 5.12 -14.50
CA THR A 105 18.94 3.94 -13.64
C THR A 105 19.54 4.25 -12.27
N TYR A 106 18.73 4.29 -11.21
CA TYR A 106 19.20 4.53 -9.87
C TYR A 106 19.38 3.21 -9.11
N HIS A 107 20.53 2.98 -8.49
CA HIS A 107 20.71 1.85 -7.60
C HIS A 107 20.41 2.25 -6.16
N LEU A 108 19.47 1.54 -5.53
CA LEU A 108 19.06 1.77 -4.15
C LEU A 108 19.86 0.85 -3.25
N GLY A 109 21.00 1.33 -2.76
CA GLY A 109 22.01 0.50 -2.13
C GLY A 109 21.66 -0.05 -0.74
N ARG A 110 22.69 -0.59 -0.08
CA ARG A 110 22.56 -1.40 1.15
C ARG A 110 22.06 -0.64 2.38
N ARG A 111 22.20 0.69 2.38
CA ARG A 111 22.02 1.51 3.58
C ARG A 111 20.57 1.49 4.07
N ALA A 112 20.39 1.49 5.39
CA ALA A 112 19.08 1.55 6.01
C ALA A 112 18.49 2.98 5.99
N LEU A 113 18.29 3.54 4.79
CA LEU A 113 17.72 4.86 4.59
C LEU A 113 16.32 4.76 3.95
N THR A 114 15.46 5.73 4.27
CA THR A 114 14.11 5.84 3.72
C THR A 114 13.90 7.25 3.19
N ALA A 115 13.55 7.37 1.91
CA ALA A 115 13.12 8.64 1.34
C ALA A 115 11.67 8.91 1.73
N ILE A 116 11.43 9.99 2.49
CA ILE A 116 10.08 10.42 2.85
C ILE A 116 9.50 11.19 1.68
N VAL A 117 8.38 10.76 1.12
CA VAL A 117 7.71 11.42 0.00
C VAL A 117 6.44 12.11 0.51
N ALA A 118 6.40 13.43 0.46
CA ALA A 118 5.23 14.23 0.85
C ALA A 118 4.80 15.26 -0.21
N THR A 119 5.43 15.21 -1.39
CA THR A 119 5.13 16.04 -2.56
C THR A 119 4.97 15.17 -3.80
N ASP A 120 4.37 15.72 -4.85
CA ASP A 120 4.22 15.01 -6.12
C ASP A 120 5.57 14.54 -6.66
N THR A 121 5.61 13.31 -7.17
CA THR A 121 6.84 12.70 -7.67
C THR A 121 6.59 12.04 -9.02
N ASP A 122 7.31 12.50 -10.04
CA ASP A 122 7.30 11.93 -11.39
C ASP A 122 8.62 11.20 -11.63
N TRP A 123 8.60 9.88 -11.44
CA TRP A 123 9.73 8.99 -11.77
C TRP A 123 9.86 8.72 -13.26
N SER A 124 8.95 9.24 -14.10
CA SER A 124 8.99 9.10 -15.55
C SER A 124 9.23 7.63 -15.96
N THR A 125 10.20 7.38 -16.84
CA THR A 125 10.65 6.04 -17.25
C THR A 125 11.95 5.61 -16.55
N SER A 126 12.36 6.28 -15.47
CA SER A 126 13.57 5.91 -14.74
C SER A 126 13.47 4.50 -14.16
N ARG A 127 14.62 3.84 -14.06
CA ARG A 127 14.76 2.49 -13.53
C ARG A 127 15.35 2.53 -12.13
N PHE A 128 14.92 1.61 -11.28
CA PHE A 128 15.40 1.49 -9.92
C PHE A 128 15.83 0.04 -9.66
N VAL A 129 17.10 -0.15 -9.32
CA VAL A 129 17.66 -1.46 -9.00
C VAL A 129 17.71 -1.61 -7.49
N ILE A 130 17.10 -2.67 -6.97
CA ILE A 130 17.09 -3.04 -5.56
C ILE A 130 17.74 -4.40 -5.45
N ASP A 131 18.88 -4.48 -4.76
CA ASP A 131 19.56 -5.74 -4.46
C ASP A 131 19.41 -6.07 -2.97
N ASP A 132 18.69 -7.15 -2.67
CA ASP A 132 18.44 -7.62 -1.30
C ASP A 132 19.55 -8.57 -0.78
N THR A 133 20.70 -8.66 -1.46
CA THR A 133 21.78 -9.58 -1.09
C THR A 133 22.48 -9.20 0.23
N ASP A 134 22.86 -7.95 0.40
CA ASP A 134 23.61 -7.48 1.57
C ASP A 134 23.13 -6.09 1.98
N VAL A 135 22.09 -6.06 2.80
CA VAL A 135 21.41 -4.83 3.25
C VAL A 135 21.51 -4.68 4.76
N GLU A 136 21.70 -3.45 5.24
CA GLU A 136 21.85 -3.16 6.67
C GLU A 136 20.57 -3.46 7.46
N ASN A 137 19.41 -3.15 6.88
CA ASN A 137 18.11 -3.42 7.49
C ASN A 137 17.07 -3.80 6.44
N HIS A 138 16.75 -5.08 6.37
CA HIS A 138 15.75 -5.63 5.46
C HIS A 138 14.30 -5.22 5.78
N ARG A 139 14.06 -4.64 6.96
CA ARG A 139 12.73 -4.17 7.41
C ARG A 139 12.49 -2.68 7.15
N ALA A 140 13.48 -1.95 6.63
CA ALA A 140 13.31 -0.54 6.30
C ALA A 140 12.76 -0.38 4.87
N SER A 141 11.67 0.38 4.74
CA SER A 141 11.15 0.80 3.43
C SER A 141 12.11 1.73 2.72
N LEU A 142 12.17 1.63 1.39
CA LEU A 142 13.01 2.51 0.57
C LEU A 142 12.36 3.88 0.41
N PHE A 143 11.03 3.88 0.22
CA PHE A 143 10.21 5.08 0.18
C PHE A 143 9.09 4.99 1.20
N ALA A 144 8.78 6.10 1.85
CA ALA A 144 7.61 6.23 2.71
C ALA A 144 6.80 7.47 2.32
N VAL A 145 5.63 7.23 1.74
CA VAL A 145 4.67 8.27 1.34
C VAL A 145 3.84 8.65 2.55
N ARG A 146 4.05 9.86 3.07
CA ARG A 146 3.50 10.31 4.35
C ARG A 146 2.90 11.70 4.25
N SER A 147 1.85 11.94 5.04
CA SER A 147 1.38 13.30 5.29
C SER A 147 2.39 14.04 6.17
N LEU A 148 2.50 15.35 5.99
CA LEU A 148 3.20 16.23 6.95
C LEU A 148 2.23 16.78 8.01
N LEU A 149 0.94 16.44 7.95
CA LEU A 149 -0.04 16.80 8.96
C LEU A 149 0.16 15.93 10.20
N GLU A 150 0.12 16.56 11.37
CA GLU A 150 0.17 15.86 12.64
C GLU A 150 -1.10 15.03 12.87
N PRO A 151 -0.98 13.83 13.49
CA PRO A 151 -2.15 13.08 13.96
C PRO A 151 -3.04 13.91 14.88
N VAL A 152 -4.35 13.65 14.83
CA VAL A 152 -5.34 14.33 15.66
C VAL A 152 -5.63 13.48 16.90
N THR A 153 -5.65 14.12 18.07
CA THR A 153 -6.12 13.47 19.30
C THR A 153 -7.64 13.50 19.33
N LEU A 154 -8.27 12.32 19.32
CA LEU A 154 -9.71 12.14 19.47
C LEU A 154 -10.00 11.23 20.66
N SER A 155 -11.09 11.50 21.37
CA SER A 155 -11.66 10.59 22.37
C SER A 155 -12.93 9.98 21.82
N ILE A 156 -12.95 8.66 21.71
CA ILE A 156 -14.13 7.88 21.35
C ILE A 156 -14.19 6.77 22.39
N GLU A 157 -15.20 6.77 23.26
CA GLU A 157 -15.28 5.81 24.36
C GLU A 157 -15.93 4.49 23.94
N ARG A 158 -16.92 4.59 23.05
CA ARG A 158 -17.78 3.51 22.59
C ARG A 158 -18.14 3.72 21.12
N LEU A 159 -18.49 2.63 20.46
CA LEU A 159 -18.95 2.63 19.08
C LEU A 159 -19.87 1.43 18.87
N SER A 160 -21.02 1.63 18.23
CA SER A 160 -21.91 0.53 17.89
C SER A 160 -21.70 0.10 16.44
N ARG A 161 -22.04 -1.16 16.16
CA ARG A 161 -22.07 -1.68 14.79
C ARG A 161 -22.94 -0.78 13.91
N ASP A 162 -22.48 -0.53 12.68
CA ASP A 162 -23.17 0.30 11.68
C ASP A 162 -23.46 1.75 12.09
N GLN A 163 -22.88 2.24 13.19
CA GLN A 163 -22.99 3.64 13.61
C GLN A 163 -22.48 4.58 12.51
N ARG A 164 -23.30 5.57 12.15
CA ARG A 164 -23.04 6.48 11.02
C ARG A 164 -22.56 7.87 11.42
N HIS A 165 -22.54 8.18 12.72
CA HIS A 165 -22.21 9.51 13.21
C HIS A 165 -21.60 9.45 14.61
N LEU A 166 -20.68 10.37 14.90
CA LEU A 166 -20.11 10.64 16.22
C LEU A 166 -20.27 12.11 16.57
N ASP A 167 -20.55 12.39 17.85
CA ASP A 167 -20.53 13.74 18.42
C ASP A 167 -19.09 14.24 18.68
N VAL A 168 -18.22 14.04 17.69
CA VAL A 168 -16.81 14.45 17.69
C VAL A 168 -16.53 15.11 16.37
N GLN A 169 -16.03 16.35 16.41
CA GLN A 169 -15.73 17.15 15.23
C GLN A 169 -14.21 17.29 15.08
N PRO A 170 -13.54 16.45 14.28
CA PRO A 170 -12.13 16.64 14.00
C PRO A 170 -11.91 17.93 13.19
N PRO A 171 -10.73 18.57 13.28
CA PRO A 171 -10.45 19.80 12.52
C PRO A 171 -10.38 19.57 11.00
N ARG A 172 -10.19 18.32 10.58
CA ARG A 172 -10.12 17.85 9.19
C ARG A 172 -10.77 16.47 9.11
N ASP A 173 -11.17 16.05 7.91
CA ASP A 173 -11.57 14.67 7.70
C ASP A 173 -10.38 13.76 8.05
N CYS A 174 -10.62 12.67 8.77
CA CYS A 174 -9.57 11.80 9.28
C CYS A 174 -9.83 10.35 8.89
N TRP A 175 -8.78 9.63 8.54
CA TRP A 175 -8.80 8.18 8.69
C TRP A 175 -8.64 7.87 10.18
N VAL A 176 -9.58 7.12 10.75
CA VAL A 176 -9.62 6.77 12.17
C VAL A 176 -9.49 5.27 12.32
N ARG A 177 -8.67 4.82 13.26
CA ARG A 177 -8.63 3.43 13.75
C ARG A 177 -8.96 3.40 15.24
N VAL A 178 -9.90 2.54 15.59
CA VAL A 178 -10.27 2.26 16.98
C VAL A 178 -9.82 0.85 17.35
N GLU A 179 -9.47 0.64 18.62
CA GLU A 179 -9.04 -0.65 19.14
C GLU A 179 -9.60 -0.91 20.54
N ASN A 180 -10.05 -2.14 20.77
CA ASN A 180 -10.35 -2.69 22.09
C ASN A 180 -9.39 -3.85 22.39
N ASN A 181 -8.36 -3.59 23.20
CA ASN A 181 -7.38 -4.59 23.59
C ASN A 181 -7.88 -5.60 24.64
N ARG A 182 -9.06 -5.36 25.25
CA ARG A 182 -9.71 -6.29 26.19
C ARG A 182 -10.37 -7.47 25.46
N LYS A 183 -10.56 -7.37 24.14
CA LYS A 183 -11.12 -8.44 23.31
C LYS A 183 -10.10 -8.89 22.27
N ARG A 184 -9.86 -10.20 22.19
CA ARG A 184 -9.02 -10.83 21.16
C ARG A 184 -9.89 -11.52 20.12
N VAL A 185 -9.61 -11.27 18.85
CA VAL A 185 -10.27 -11.87 17.70
C VAL A 185 -9.22 -12.50 16.77
N TYR A 186 -9.65 -13.26 15.75
CA TYR A 186 -8.76 -13.93 14.78
C TYR A 186 -7.74 -14.90 15.40
N ILE A 187 -8.14 -15.63 16.46
CA ILE A 187 -7.30 -16.63 17.13
C ILE A 187 -7.12 -17.85 16.21
N ARG A 188 -5.88 -18.13 15.83
CA ARG A 188 -5.51 -19.32 15.05
C ARG A 188 -5.24 -20.50 15.97
N ARG A 189 -5.72 -21.68 15.57
CA ARG A 189 -5.46 -22.97 16.23
C ARG A 189 -4.66 -23.89 15.29
N GLY A 190 -4.09 -24.98 15.82
CA GLY A 190 -3.29 -25.94 15.04
C GLY A 190 -1.81 -25.54 14.91
N LEU A 191 -1.14 -26.02 13.86
CA LEU A 191 0.32 -25.87 13.70
C LEU A 191 0.81 -24.42 13.59
N ASN A 192 -0.08 -23.46 13.32
CA ASN A 192 0.22 -22.03 13.26
C ASN A 192 -0.59 -21.22 14.30
N GLN A 193 -0.69 -21.77 15.52
CA GLN A 193 -1.44 -21.16 16.61
C GLN A 193 -0.93 -19.77 17.02
N ASN A 194 -1.82 -18.88 17.45
CA ASN A 194 -1.48 -17.56 17.98
C ASN A 194 -2.52 -17.06 19.00
N ASN A 195 -2.25 -15.91 19.61
CA ASN A 195 -3.14 -15.27 20.60
C ASN A 195 -4.15 -14.28 19.96
N GLY A 196 -4.43 -14.42 18.67
CA GLY A 196 -5.25 -13.49 17.90
C GLY A 196 -4.69 -12.07 17.84
N ALA A 197 -5.56 -11.09 17.57
CA ALA A 197 -5.28 -9.65 17.56
C ALA A 197 -6.35 -8.89 18.37
N PRO A 198 -6.05 -7.67 18.87
CA PRO A 198 -7.09 -6.80 19.42
C PRO A 198 -8.24 -6.60 18.43
N GLN A 199 -9.47 -6.53 18.94
CA GLN A 199 -10.61 -6.08 18.14
C GLN A 199 -10.34 -4.66 17.65
N ARG A 200 -10.45 -4.42 16.35
CA ARG A 200 -10.13 -3.14 15.74
C ARG A 200 -10.98 -2.90 14.49
N ASP A 201 -11.23 -1.64 14.22
CA ASP A 201 -11.93 -1.18 13.01
C ASP A 201 -11.26 0.10 12.50
N CYS A 202 -11.49 0.45 11.24
CA CYS A 202 -11.12 1.74 10.70
C CYS A 202 -12.15 2.32 9.73
N PHE A 203 -12.32 3.63 9.78
CA PHE A 203 -13.30 4.36 9.00
C PHE A 203 -12.80 5.78 8.70
N ILE A 204 -13.49 6.50 7.83
CA ILE A 204 -13.26 7.93 7.63
C ILE A 204 -14.24 8.67 8.55
N LEU A 205 -13.71 9.54 9.42
CA LEU A 205 -14.50 10.48 10.21
C LEU A 205 -14.46 11.84 9.54
N ARG A 206 -15.61 12.33 9.08
CA ARG A 206 -15.78 13.65 8.48
C ARG A 206 -15.81 14.73 9.55
N ARG A 207 -15.49 15.97 9.17
CA ARG A 207 -15.51 17.15 10.07
C ARG A 207 -16.84 17.37 10.78
N ASP A 208 -17.95 16.96 10.18
CA ASP A 208 -19.30 17.09 10.72
C ASP A 208 -19.71 15.94 11.67
N GLY A 209 -18.80 15.00 11.92
CA GLY A 209 -19.04 13.81 12.74
C GLY A 209 -19.55 12.60 11.95
N THR A 210 -19.81 12.74 10.64
CA THR A 210 -20.26 11.61 9.80
C THR A 210 -19.17 10.54 9.70
N ILE A 211 -19.56 9.27 9.84
CA ILE A 211 -18.72 8.11 9.60
C ILE A 211 -18.96 7.61 8.17
N GLU A 212 -17.88 7.52 7.40
CA GLU A 212 -17.85 6.84 6.12
C GLU A 212 -17.09 5.50 6.24
N GLY A 213 -17.73 4.44 5.75
CA GLY A 213 -17.40 3.06 6.08
C GLY A 213 -18.46 2.46 7.01
N SER A 214 -18.51 1.13 7.07
CA SER A 214 -19.35 0.43 8.04
C SER A 214 -18.50 0.05 9.25
N ILE A 215 -19.10 0.14 10.43
CA ILE A 215 -18.49 -0.38 11.66
C ILE A 215 -18.90 -1.84 11.80
N ASP A 216 -17.95 -2.75 11.85
CA ASP A 216 -18.18 -4.19 11.85
C ASP A 216 -18.65 -4.73 13.21
N TRP A 217 -18.38 -3.99 14.30
CA TRP A 217 -18.57 -4.48 15.66
C TRP A 217 -19.17 -3.47 16.63
N ASP A 218 -19.71 -3.98 17.74
CA ASP A 218 -19.92 -3.22 18.95
C ASP A 218 -18.64 -3.14 19.80
N TYR A 219 -18.38 -1.94 20.31
CA TYR A 219 -17.28 -1.56 21.17
C TYR A 219 -17.84 -0.98 22.47
N ASP A 220 -18.00 -1.82 23.49
CA ASP A 220 -18.38 -1.38 24.83
C ASP A 220 -17.31 -0.50 25.49
N THR A 221 -16.08 -0.57 24.98
CA THR A 221 -14.95 0.26 25.36
C THR A 221 -13.97 0.34 24.19
N ILE A 222 -13.41 1.53 23.99
CA ILE A 222 -12.28 1.75 23.10
C ILE A 222 -11.07 2.10 23.96
N THR A 223 -9.99 1.35 23.73
CA THR A 223 -8.74 1.44 24.50
C THR A 223 -7.66 2.25 23.78
N ARG A 224 -7.82 2.46 22.46
CA ARG A 224 -6.94 3.30 21.66
C ARG A 224 -7.70 3.85 20.47
N VAL A 225 -7.49 5.14 20.20
CA VAL A 225 -7.90 5.82 18.98
C VAL A 225 -6.63 6.33 18.29
N GLU A 226 -6.53 6.09 16.98
CA GLU A 226 -5.56 6.76 16.12
C GLU A 226 -6.33 7.50 15.04
N ALA A 227 -6.14 8.81 14.92
CA ALA A 227 -6.76 9.62 13.87
C ALA A 227 -5.68 10.32 13.06
N ARG A 228 -5.65 10.08 11.75
CA ARG A 228 -4.72 10.68 10.81
C ARG A 228 -5.49 11.56 9.84
N PRO A 229 -5.18 12.87 9.78
CA PRO A 229 -5.81 13.77 8.82
C PRO A 229 -5.70 13.28 7.38
N ILE A 230 -6.73 13.55 6.60
CA ILE A 230 -6.75 13.37 5.16
C ILE A 230 -6.33 14.71 4.53
N ASP A 231 -5.21 14.69 3.81
CA ASP A 231 -4.78 15.82 3.01
C ASP A 231 -5.84 16.21 1.97
N GLU A 232 -6.16 17.50 1.85
CA GLU A 232 -7.20 17.97 0.93
C GLU A 232 -6.86 17.69 -0.54
N ARG A 233 -5.59 17.84 -0.91
CA ARG A 233 -5.11 17.61 -2.27
C ARG A 233 -4.49 16.21 -2.39
N PRO A 234 -4.81 15.47 -3.47
CA PRO A 234 -4.15 14.22 -3.72
C PRO A 234 -2.66 14.41 -4.00
N LEU A 235 -1.84 13.50 -3.50
CA LEU A 235 -0.42 13.39 -3.90
C LEU A 235 -0.32 12.38 -5.03
N VAL A 236 0.41 12.71 -6.08
CA VAL A 236 0.57 11.87 -7.27
C VAL A 236 2.00 11.34 -7.35
N LEU A 237 2.11 10.01 -7.38
CA LEU A 237 3.31 9.27 -7.78
C LEU A 237 3.10 8.75 -9.20
N LYS A 238 4.01 9.09 -10.11
CA LYS A 238 3.89 8.73 -11.52
C LYS A 238 5.12 7.97 -12.02
N GLY A 239 4.89 6.88 -12.74
CA GLY A 239 5.91 6.13 -13.46
C GLY A 239 6.88 5.38 -12.55
N GLY A 240 8.07 5.14 -13.10
CA GLY A 240 9.14 4.37 -12.45
C GLY A 240 9.06 2.87 -12.72
N VAL A 241 10.21 2.29 -13.03
CA VAL A 241 10.39 0.84 -13.26
C VAL A 241 11.34 0.29 -12.22
N PHE A 242 10.81 -0.46 -11.26
CA PHE A 242 11.57 -1.02 -10.15
C PHE A 242 11.88 -2.49 -10.42
N THR A 243 13.10 -2.92 -10.13
CA THR A 243 13.51 -4.33 -10.21
C THR A 243 14.19 -4.73 -8.91
N THR A 244 13.61 -5.70 -8.22
CA THR A 244 14.15 -6.27 -6.98
C THR A 244 14.75 -7.63 -7.25
N THR A 245 16.05 -7.77 -6.96
CA THR A 245 16.72 -9.06 -6.82
C THR A 245 16.41 -9.62 -5.44
N ALA A 246 15.33 -10.39 -5.32
CA ALA A 246 14.77 -10.83 -4.04
C ALA A 246 15.31 -12.18 -3.55
N ASN A 247 14.99 -12.54 -2.31
CA ASN A 247 15.25 -13.87 -1.72
C ASN A 247 16.72 -14.31 -1.77
N ARG A 248 17.59 -13.37 -1.36
CA ARG A 248 19.05 -13.55 -1.31
C ARG A 248 19.60 -13.81 0.08
N MET A 249 18.82 -13.51 1.12
CA MET A 249 19.20 -13.84 2.49
C MET A 249 19.22 -15.35 2.69
N LYS A 250 20.32 -15.82 3.29
CA LYS A 250 20.44 -17.19 3.78
C LYS A 250 20.02 -17.21 5.25
N GLN A 251 19.20 -18.19 5.60
CA GLN A 251 18.75 -18.39 6.96
C GLN A 251 18.67 -19.88 7.24
N ASP A 252 19.40 -20.33 8.26
CA ASP A 252 19.50 -21.76 8.58
C ASP A 252 18.17 -22.33 9.10
N LYS A 253 17.36 -21.50 9.78
CA LYS A 253 16.07 -21.88 10.35
C LYS A 253 15.03 -20.79 10.20
N GLY A 254 13.88 -21.15 9.63
CA GLY A 254 12.72 -20.26 9.49
C GLY A 254 12.89 -19.23 8.38
N TYR A 255 12.23 -18.08 8.54
CA TYR A 255 12.23 -17.00 7.58
C TYR A 255 12.20 -15.63 8.29
N ASN A 256 12.56 -14.57 7.56
CA ASN A 256 12.42 -13.19 7.99
C ASN A 256 11.42 -12.43 7.11
N TYR A 257 10.85 -11.34 7.62
CA TYR A 257 9.93 -10.49 6.89
C TYR A 257 10.64 -9.29 6.29
N TRP A 258 10.48 -9.08 4.99
CA TRP A 258 11.13 -8.01 4.23
C TRP A 258 10.16 -6.86 3.91
N ALA A 259 10.71 -5.65 3.88
CA ALA A 259 9.93 -4.43 3.64
C ALA A 259 10.67 -3.38 2.81
N ARG A 260 11.68 -3.74 2.01
CA ARG A 260 12.34 -2.81 1.07
C ARG A 260 11.41 -2.44 -0.09
N ASN A 261 10.42 -1.62 0.22
CA ASN A 261 9.25 -1.31 -0.61
C ASN A 261 8.92 0.19 -0.62
N ILE A 262 7.78 0.53 -1.20
CA ILE A 262 7.13 1.84 -1.08
C ILE A 262 5.99 1.69 -0.07
N ALA A 263 6.20 2.20 1.15
CA ALA A 263 5.17 2.24 2.18
C ALA A 263 4.29 3.48 1.99
N ILE A 264 2.98 3.30 1.93
CA ILE A 264 2.01 4.38 1.72
C ILE A 264 1.12 4.46 2.96
N SER A 265 1.30 5.55 3.71
CA SER A 265 0.48 5.85 4.89
C SER A 265 -0.12 7.25 4.86
N ARG A 266 -0.12 7.89 3.68
CA ARG A 266 -0.77 9.16 3.40
C ARG A 266 -2.10 8.90 2.71
N SER A 267 -3.19 9.43 3.25
CA SER A 267 -4.50 9.39 2.59
C SER A 267 -4.52 10.25 1.32
N ASN A 268 -5.48 10.03 0.43
CA ASN A 268 -5.57 10.73 -0.86
C ASN A 268 -4.27 10.63 -1.66
N THR A 269 -3.84 9.40 -1.99
CA THR A 269 -2.62 9.14 -2.76
C THR A 269 -2.96 8.41 -4.05
N ILE A 270 -2.40 8.86 -5.17
CA ILE A 270 -2.52 8.22 -6.47
C ILE A 270 -1.16 7.69 -6.88
N VAL A 271 -1.06 6.39 -7.17
CA VAL A 271 0.10 5.78 -7.82
C VAL A 271 -0.32 5.39 -9.23
N ALA A 272 0.35 5.97 -10.24
CA ALA A 272 -0.02 5.82 -11.63
C ALA A 272 1.16 5.33 -12.49
N GLY A 273 0.98 4.24 -13.24
CA GLY A 273 1.96 3.80 -14.24
C GLY A 273 3.24 3.17 -13.67
N LEU A 274 3.23 2.76 -12.40
CA LEU A 274 4.40 2.15 -11.76
C LEU A 274 4.56 0.69 -12.21
N THR A 275 5.77 0.27 -12.53
CA THR A 275 6.10 -1.12 -12.85
C THR A 275 7.09 -1.68 -11.84
N HIS A 276 6.86 -2.88 -11.33
CA HIS A 276 7.78 -3.60 -10.45
C HIS A 276 7.99 -5.05 -10.89
N HIS A 277 9.26 -5.44 -10.92
CA HIS A 277 9.72 -6.79 -11.22
C HIS A 277 10.45 -7.41 -10.04
N VAL A 278 10.17 -8.68 -9.80
CA VAL A 278 10.94 -9.54 -8.90
C VAL A 278 11.77 -10.48 -9.77
N VAL A 279 13.07 -10.54 -9.51
CA VAL A 279 14.02 -11.38 -10.25
C VAL A 279 14.97 -12.09 -9.29
N GLY A 280 15.65 -13.13 -9.81
CA GLY A 280 16.76 -13.78 -9.10
C GLY A 280 16.36 -14.61 -7.88
N GLU A 281 15.08 -14.90 -7.69
CA GLU A 281 14.60 -15.69 -6.56
C GLU A 281 15.15 -17.12 -6.57
N THR A 282 15.58 -17.58 -5.40
CA THR A 282 16.28 -18.86 -5.21
C THR A 282 15.33 -19.96 -4.72
N ALA A 283 15.88 -21.10 -4.28
CA ALA A 283 15.12 -22.20 -3.67
C ALA A 283 14.66 -21.89 -2.24
N VAL A 284 15.20 -20.84 -1.61
CA VAL A 284 14.81 -20.38 -0.26
C VAL A 284 14.06 -19.06 -0.41
N GLY A 285 12.98 -18.90 0.35
CA GLY A 285 12.11 -17.74 0.27
C GLY A 285 11.79 -17.12 1.61
N HIS A 286 11.58 -15.81 1.58
CA HIS A 286 11.18 -14.99 2.70
C HIS A 286 9.87 -14.27 2.38
N PRO A 287 8.97 -14.06 3.36
CA PRO A 287 7.80 -13.20 3.16
C PRO A 287 8.18 -11.73 2.96
N TYR A 288 7.50 -11.07 2.02
CA TYR A 288 7.61 -9.63 1.77
C TYR A 288 6.28 -8.93 2.08
N SER A 289 6.34 -7.70 2.58
CA SER A 289 5.16 -6.88 2.92
C SER A 289 4.46 -6.24 1.70
N GLY A 290 4.75 -6.73 0.49
CA GLY A 290 4.31 -6.16 -0.79
C GLY A 290 5.17 -4.97 -1.23
N PHE A 291 5.25 -4.73 -2.54
CA PHE A 291 6.05 -3.61 -3.07
C PHE A 291 5.35 -2.25 -2.93
N LEU A 292 4.02 -2.21 -3.12
CA LEU A 292 3.16 -1.08 -2.78
C LEU A 292 2.42 -1.42 -1.49
N ALA A 293 2.95 -0.99 -0.35
CA ALA A 293 2.44 -1.36 0.97
C ALA A 293 1.54 -0.24 1.54
N VAL A 294 0.24 -0.33 1.26
CA VAL A 294 -0.76 0.66 1.71
C VAL A 294 -1.27 0.28 3.11
N ASN A 295 -1.12 1.18 4.08
CA ASN A 295 -1.64 0.97 5.43
C ASN A 295 -1.99 2.28 6.14
N GLY A 296 -2.92 2.22 7.09
CA GLY A 296 -3.21 3.34 7.99
C GLY A 296 -3.57 4.65 7.28
N CYS A 297 -4.30 4.56 6.17
CA CYS A 297 -4.74 5.67 5.35
C CYS A 297 -5.98 5.28 4.53
N ALA A 298 -6.59 6.27 3.88
CA ALA A 298 -7.78 6.10 3.04
C ALA A 298 -7.58 6.71 1.64
N ASN A 299 -8.47 6.37 0.70
CA ASN A 299 -8.54 6.96 -0.64
C ASN A 299 -7.21 6.83 -1.42
N VAL A 300 -6.68 5.62 -1.47
CA VAL A 300 -5.50 5.30 -2.28
C VAL A 300 -5.95 4.70 -3.61
N THR A 301 -5.49 5.28 -4.72
CA THR A 301 -5.75 4.77 -6.06
C THR A 301 -4.47 4.19 -6.65
N LEU A 302 -4.53 2.93 -7.09
CA LEU A 302 -3.48 2.32 -7.91
C LEU A 302 -4.02 2.23 -9.34
N ARG A 303 -3.38 2.94 -10.27
CA ARG A 303 -3.83 3.06 -11.66
C ARG A 303 -2.72 2.63 -12.61
N ASP A 304 -3.01 1.73 -13.53
CA ASP A 304 -2.05 1.28 -14.56
C ASP A 304 -0.73 0.78 -13.96
N CYS A 305 -0.77 0.20 -12.76
CA CYS A 305 0.40 -0.33 -12.08
C CYS A 305 0.57 -1.83 -12.40
N PHE A 306 1.82 -2.26 -12.52
CA PHE A 306 2.19 -3.66 -12.66
C PHE A 306 3.15 -4.06 -11.53
N VAL A 307 2.88 -5.19 -10.87
CA VAL A 307 3.76 -5.77 -9.84
C VAL A 307 3.90 -7.27 -10.08
N THR A 308 5.12 -7.78 -10.08
CA THR A 308 5.38 -9.21 -10.25
C THR A 308 5.19 -9.95 -8.92
N GLY A 309 4.49 -11.09 -8.94
CA GLY A 309 4.37 -11.96 -7.78
C GLY A 309 5.68 -12.69 -7.46
N HIS A 310 5.90 -12.99 -6.18
CA HIS A 310 6.99 -13.85 -5.73
C HIS A 310 6.72 -15.33 -6.01
N LYS A 311 7.78 -16.14 -6.11
CA LYS A 311 7.68 -17.61 -6.04
C LYS A 311 6.98 -18.05 -4.75
N THR A 312 6.29 -19.17 -4.82
CA THR A 312 5.68 -19.79 -3.65
C THR A 312 6.66 -20.72 -2.95
N TYR A 313 6.72 -20.63 -1.63
CA TYR A 313 7.59 -21.43 -0.77
C TYR A 313 6.76 -22.12 0.32
N THR A 314 7.25 -23.25 0.83
CA THR A 314 6.59 -24.02 1.89
C THR A 314 7.48 -24.10 3.12
N THR A 315 6.88 -23.97 4.29
CA THR A 315 7.55 -24.10 5.59
C THR A 315 6.61 -24.78 6.58
N ILE A 316 7.16 -25.43 7.60
CA ILE A 316 6.37 -26.08 8.65
C ILE A 316 5.96 -25.03 9.69
N GLY A 317 4.77 -25.18 10.28
CA GLY A 317 4.18 -24.21 11.20
C GLY A 317 4.94 -24.06 12.52
N ALA A 318 4.60 -23.01 13.28
CA ALA A 318 5.24 -22.69 14.56
C ALA A 318 5.16 -23.79 15.64
N ALA A 319 4.21 -24.73 15.54
CA ALA A 319 4.04 -25.82 16.51
C ALA A 319 4.76 -27.13 16.13
N GLY A 320 5.56 -27.13 15.05
CA GLY A 320 6.37 -28.29 14.63
C GLY A 320 5.96 -28.89 13.31
#